data_AF-A0A7X7KXG9-F1
#
_entry.id   AF-A0A7X7KXG9-F1
#
_cell.length_a   1.000
_cell.length_b   1.000
_cell.length_c   1.000
_cell.angle_alpha   90.00
_cell.angle_beta   90.00
_cell.angle_gamma   90.00
#
_symmetry.space_group_name_H-M   'P 1'
#
loop_
_entity.id
_entity.type
_entity.pdbx_description
1 polymer ?
#
loop_
_entity_poly.entity_id
_entity_poly.type
_entity_poly.pdbx_seq_one_letter_code
_entity_poly.pdbx_strand_id
1 'polypeptide(L)'
;MTNLAEHAFVRIAAQIPGYPAPDAPALDWEAMRWGAAAFKQAFDEVYLDNGRSLKPDLIVATWNHLGDMGYRDERAFTPLDQWGRGEHYFWHSGGYGPTQLANRKLGDGWVNCLFLREMGGGKPFMLGKYEPIRVRNSIAEALATGGSGMGLYMPLDDPAGTAALARMLRFPREHAALYASSLVPDADVLLVYPREAIQAGNRAAARVLPIRLIRQRPPRPRRSASTAGPRP
;
A
#
# COMPACT_ATOMS: atom_id res chain seq x y z
N MET A 1 -10.68 -2.10 -41.24
CA MET A 1 -11.37 -3.33 -41.70
C MET A 1 -10.76 -4.52 -40.97
N THR A 2 -11.58 -5.41 -40.41
CA THR A 2 -11.14 -6.63 -39.71
C THR A 2 -11.12 -7.79 -40.71
N ASN A 3 -10.00 -8.52 -40.81
CA ASN A 3 -9.87 -9.76 -41.58
C ASN A 3 -9.73 -10.96 -40.62
N LEU A 4 -10.80 -11.74 -40.50
CA LEU A 4 -10.88 -12.87 -39.58
C LEU A 4 -10.06 -14.09 -40.05
N ALA A 5 -9.87 -14.28 -41.36
CA ALA A 5 -9.15 -15.43 -41.89
C ALA A 5 -7.64 -15.36 -41.59
N GLU A 6 -7.10 -14.14 -41.48
CA GLU A 6 -5.68 -13.88 -41.21
C GLU A 6 -5.41 -13.44 -39.77
N HIS A 7 -6.43 -13.42 -38.90
CA HIS A 7 -6.35 -12.84 -37.55
C HIS A 7 -5.85 -11.38 -37.54
N ALA A 8 -6.15 -10.63 -38.61
CA ALA A 8 -5.78 -9.23 -38.72
C ALA A 8 -6.94 -8.34 -38.26
N PHE A 9 -6.86 -7.90 -37.01
CA PHE A 9 -7.86 -7.02 -36.40
C PHE A 9 -7.48 -5.56 -36.63
N VAL A 10 -8.48 -4.68 -36.71
CA VAL A 10 -8.25 -3.24 -36.57
C VAL A 10 -7.57 -3.04 -35.22
N ARG A 11 -6.28 -2.68 -35.25
CA ARG A 11 -5.57 -2.23 -34.06
C ARG A 11 -6.17 -0.87 -33.68
N ILE A 12 -7.13 -0.90 -32.76
CA ILE A 12 -7.39 0.28 -31.95
C ILE A 12 -6.14 0.44 -31.09
N ALA A 13 -5.40 1.52 -31.30
CA ALA A 13 -4.28 1.88 -30.44
C ALA A 13 -4.82 2.27 -29.06
N ALA A 14 -5.25 1.28 -28.28
CA ALA A 14 -5.44 1.43 -26.86
C ALA A 14 -4.05 1.33 -26.25
N GLN A 15 -3.35 2.46 -26.16
CA GLN A 15 -2.32 2.55 -25.14
C GLN A 15 -3.06 2.35 -23.82
N ILE A 16 -2.72 1.32 -23.04
CA ILE A 16 -3.04 1.33 -21.60
C ILE A 16 -2.56 2.71 -21.18
N PRO A 17 -3.46 3.64 -20.81
CA PRO A 17 -3.03 5.02 -20.79
C PRO A 17 -1.89 5.05 -19.76
N GLY A 18 -0.71 5.48 -20.21
CA GLY A 18 0.43 5.60 -19.32
C GLY A 18 0.08 6.61 -18.25
N TYR A 19 0.86 6.68 -17.18
CA TYR A 19 0.69 7.77 -16.22
C TYR A 19 0.60 9.12 -16.96
N PRO A 20 -0.44 9.95 -16.72
CA PRO A 20 -0.64 11.16 -17.50
C PRO A 20 0.62 12.02 -17.53
N ALA A 21 0.95 12.56 -18.70
CA ALA A 21 2.03 13.52 -18.84
C ALA A 21 1.73 14.82 -18.05
N PRO A 22 2.76 15.64 -17.72
CA PRO A 22 2.59 16.92 -17.02
C PRO A 22 1.50 17.83 -17.57
N ASP A 23 1.37 17.84 -18.88
CA ASP A 23 0.50 18.66 -19.70
C ASP A 23 -0.68 17.89 -20.29
N ALA A 24 -0.94 16.67 -19.79
CA ALA A 24 -2.02 15.83 -20.28
C ALA A 24 -3.39 16.51 -20.11
N PRO A 25 -4.25 16.50 -21.14
CA PRO A 25 -5.58 17.08 -21.08
C PRO A 25 -6.45 16.36 -20.04
N ALA A 26 -7.53 17.01 -19.59
CA ALA A 26 -8.46 16.45 -18.59
C ALA A 26 -9.01 15.07 -18.97
N LEU A 27 -9.17 14.79 -20.27
CA LEU A 27 -9.62 13.50 -20.78
C LEU A 27 -8.68 12.35 -20.41
N ASP A 28 -7.36 12.58 -20.39
CA ASP A 28 -6.39 11.54 -20.05
C ASP A 28 -6.47 11.17 -18.56
N TRP A 29 -6.73 12.16 -17.70
CA TRP A 29 -6.97 11.92 -16.26
C TRP A 29 -8.28 11.17 -16.01
N GLU A 30 -9.32 11.43 -16.81
CA GLU A 30 -10.56 10.65 -16.76
C GLU A 30 -10.34 9.22 -17.29
N ALA A 31 -9.58 9.06 -18.36
CA ALA A 31 -9.20 7.75 -18.88
C ALA A 31 -8.41 6.92 -17.85
N MET A 32 -7.56 7.56 -17.04
CA MET A 32 -6.91 6.90 -15.88
C MET A 32 -7.91 6.40 -14.84
N ARG A 33 -8.85 7.26 -14.43
CA ARG A 33 -9.89 6.88 -13.46
C ARG A 33 -10.73 5.73 -13.96
N TRP A 34 -11.20 5.82 -15.20
CA TRP A 34 -11.97 4.76 -15.85
C TRP A 34 -11.15 3.47 -15.97
N GLY A 35 -9.89 3.56 -16.42
CA GLY A 35 -9.01 2.40 -16.58
C GLY A 35 -8.73 1.68 -15.26
N ALA A 36 -8.49 2.42 -14.18
CA ALA A 36 -8.28 1.84 -12.85
C ALA A 36 -9.53 1.14 -12.31
N ALA A 37 -10.72 1.73 -12.50
CA ALA A 37 -11.98 1.11 -12.12
C ALA A 37 -12.28 -0.14 -12.97
N ALA A 38 -12.08 -0.07 -14.29
CA ALA A 38 -12.29 -1.19 -15.20
C ALA A 38 -11.33 -2.35 -14.91
N PHE A 39 -10.05 -2.06 -14.63
CA PHE A 39 -9.08 -3.07 -14.21
C PHE A 39 -9.54 -3.76 -12.92
N LYS A 40 -9.97 -2.99 -11.92
CA LYS A 40 -10.43 -3.57 -10.65
C LYS A 40 -11.70 -4.39 -10.81
N GLN A 41 -12.63 -3.97 -11.66
CA GLN A 41 -13.82 -4.75 -11.99
C GLN A 41 -13.45 -6.09 -12.64
N ALA A 42 -12.57 -6.08 -13.65
CA ALA A 42 -12.10 -7.30 -14.29
C ALA A 42 -11.35 -8.22 -13.32
N PHE A 43 -10.55 -7.64 -12.41
CA PHE A 43 -9.89 -8.38 -11.35
C PHE A 43 -10.90 -9.07 -10.42
N ASP A 44 -11.96 -8.35 -10.01
CA ASP A 44 -13.02 -8.89 -9.16
C ASP A 44 -13.74 -10.06 -9.83
N GLU A 45 -14.14 -9.89 -11.08
CA GLU A 45 -14.83 -10.94 -11.85
C GLU A 45 -13.98 -12.21 -11.98
N VAL A 46 -12.70 -12.07 -12.34
CA VAL A 46 -11.82 -13.21 -12.60
C VAL A 46 -11.40 -13.91 -11.30
N TYR A 47 -10.90 -13.16 -10.32
CA TYR A 47 -10.24 -13.73 -9.15
C TYR A 47 -11.15 -13.86 -7.94
N LEU A 48 -12.09 -12.94 -7.75
CA LEU A 48 -13.01 -13.03 -6.62
C LEU A 48 -14.22 -13.87 -6.99
N ASP A 49 -14.97 -13.49 -8.03
CA ASP A 49 -16.23 -14.15 -8.35
C ASP A 49 -15.98 -15.54 -8.91
N ASN A 50 -15.30 -15.63 -10.06
CA ASN A 50 -14.98 -16.93 -10.66
C ASN A 50 -13.98 -17.71 -9.80
N GLY A 51 -12.89 -17.09 -9.36
CA GLY A 51 -11.87 -17.75 -8.53
C GLY A 51 -12.44 -18.38 -7.26
N ARG A 52 -13.35 -17.69 -6.55
CA ARG A 52 -13.98 -18.26 -5.35
C ARG A 52 -15.11 -19.22 -5.64
N SER A 53 -15.76 -19.14 -6.80
CA SER A 53 -16.69 -20.19 -7.22
C SER A 53 -15.99 -21.55 -7.35
N LEU A 54 -14.71 -21.55 -7.75
CA LEU A 54 -13.88 -22.75 -7.90
C LEU A 54 -13.17 -23.15 -6.60
N LYS A 55 -12.70 -22.15 -5.83
CA LYS A 55 -12.03 -22.34 -4.54
C LYS A 55 -12.56 -21.33 -3.52
N PRO A 56 -13.58 -21.68 -2.71
CA PRO A 56 -14.25 -20.72 -1.81
C PRO A 56 -13.32 -20.01 -0.82
N ASP A 57 -12.23 -20.65 -0.41
CA ASP A 57 -11.20 -20.14 0.49
C ASP A 57 -9.99 -19.53 -0.25
N LEU A 58 -10.15 -19.12 -1.52
CA LEU A 58 -9.07 -18.53 -2.30
C LEU A 58 -8.59 -17.21 -1.67
N ILE A 59 -7.35 -17.23 -1.19
CA ILE A 59 -6.61 -16.04 -0.76
C ILE A 59 -6.12 -15.31 -2.01
N VAL A 60 -6.43 -14.02 -2.08
CA VAL A 60 -6.21 -13.17 -3.25
C VAL A 60 -5.59 -11.85 -2.83
N ALA A 61 -4.62 -11.38 -3.63
CA ALA A 61 -4.01 -10.06 -3.57
C ALA A 61 -3.62 -9.64 -5.00
N THR A 62 -3.59 -8.33 -5.27
CA THR A 62 -2.83 -7.86 -6.44
C THR A 62 -1.38 -7.55 -6.06
N TRP A 63 -0.50 -7.74 -7.04
CA TRP A 63 0.86 -7.24 -7.03
C TRP A 63 0.90 -5.91 -7.79
N ASN A 64 1.48 -4.87 -7.20
CA ASN A 64 1.55 -3.54 -7.81
C ASN A 64 2.91 -2.88 -7.54
N HIS A 65 3.23 -1.82 -8.26
CA HIS A 65 4.35 -0.93 -7.97
C HIS A 65 3.90 0.24 -7.12
N LEU A 66 4.63 0.44 -6.02
CA LEU A 66 4.56 1.66 -5.25
C LEU A 66 5.53 2.64 -5.88
N GLY A 67 5.01 3.59 -6.66
CA GLY A 67 5.80 4.67 -7.26
C GLY A 67 6.30 5.64 -6.20
N ASP A 68 5.83 6.88 -6.26
CA ASP A 68 6.18 7.96 -5.34
C ASP A 68 5.05 8.30 -4.36
N MET A 69 4.12 7.37 -4.13
CA MET A 69 2.80 7.65 -3.53
C MET A 69 2.12 8.85 -4.23
N GLY A 70 2.40 9.05 -5.52
CA GLY A 70 1.80 10.08 -6.36
C GLY A 70 0.97 9.44 -7.46
N TYR A 71 0.79 10.16 -8.57
CA TYR A 71 0.05 9.65 -9.72
C TYR A 71 0.69 8.42 -10.38
N ARG A 72 1.94 8.08 -10.01
CA ARG A 72 2.68 6.89 -10.48
C ARG A 72 2.55 5.67 -9.57
N ASP A 73 1.78 5.77 -8.50
CA ASP A 73 1.28 4.57 -7.82
C ASP A 73 0.25 3.91 -8.74
N GLU A 74 0.41 2.61 -9.00
CA GLU A 74 -0.46 1.86 -9.92
C GLU A 74 -1.93 1.82 -9.46
N ARG A 75 -2.19 2.08 -8.18
CA ARG A 75 -3.53 2.20 -7.64
C ARG A 75 -3.95 3.65 -7.42
N ALA A 76 -3.13 4.65 -7.77
CA ALA A 76 -3.40 6.08 -7.54
C ALA A 76 -4.79 6.56 -8.03
N PHE A 77 -5.38 5.86 -8.99
CA PHE A 77 -6.69 6.17 -9.56
C PHE A 77 -7.81 5.17 -9.19
N THR A 78 -7.51 4.08 -8.49
CA THR A 78 -8.52 3.11 -8.04
C THR A 78 -9.53 3.77 -7.09
N PRO A 79 -10.85 3.69 -7.34
CA PRO A 79 -11.84 4.26 -6.42
C PRO A 79 -11.65 3.76 -4.97
N LEU A 80 -11.85 4.62 -3.97
CA LEU A 80 -11.54 4.30 -2.58
C LEU A 80 -12.38 3.14 -2.04
N ASP A 81 -13.66 3.09 -2.42
CA ASP A 81 -14.60 2.00 -2.10
C ASP A 81 -14.22 0.67 -2.77
N GLN A 82 -13.41 0.73 -3.83
CA GLN A 82 -12.87 -0.44 -4.51
C GLN A 82 -11.46 -0.80 -4.02
N TRP A 83 -10.77 0.12 -3.34
CA TRP A 83 -9.40 -0.09 -2.87
C TRP A 83 -9.36 -1.24 -1.88
N GLY A 84 -8.72 -2.34 -2.28
CA GLY A 84 -8.63 -3.51 -1.43
C GLY A 84 -9.92 -4.30 -1.26
N ARG A 85 -11.01 -3.95 -1.95
CA ARG A 85 -12.28 -4.65 -1.83
C ARG A 85 -12.12 -6.11 -2.26
N GLY A 86 -12.50 -7.02 -1.37
CA GLY A 86 -12.43 -8.47 -1.59
C GLY A 86 -11.05 -9.09 -1.47
N GLU A 87 -9.96 -8.31 -1.54
CA GLU A 87 -8.60 -8.82 -1.35
C GLU A 87 -8.30 -9.12 0.12
N HIS A 88 -7.40 -10.07 0.36
CA HIS A 88 -6.99 -10.49 1.71
C HIS A 88 -5.74 -9.74 2.19
N TYR A 89 -4.84 -9.44 1.25
CA TYR A 89 -3.62 -8.69 1.50
C TYR A 89 -3.20 -7.93 0.24
N PHE A 90 -2.18 -7.10 0.35
CA PHE A 90 -1.58 -6.39 -0.79
C PHE A 90 -0.14 -6.78 -0.98
N TRP A 91 0.35 -6.81 -2.22
CA TRP A 91 1.78 -6.82 -2.49
C TRP A 91 2.16 -5.57 -3.26
N HIS A 92 3.10 -4.79 -2.73
CA HIS A 92 3.65 -3.63 -3.41
C HIS A 92 5.17 -3.70 -3.53
N SER A 93 5.68 -3.43 -4.73
CA SER A 93 7.11 -3.31 -5.01
C SER A 93 7.52 -1.84 -4.93
N GLY A 94 8.35 -1.49 -3.95
CA GLY A 94 8.81 -0.11 -3.71
C GLY A 94 10.13 0.26 -4.40
N GLY A 95 10.69 -0.65 -5.21
CA GLY A 95 11.93 -0.42 -5.97
C GLY A 95 13.24 -0.59 -5.17
N TYR A 96 14.36 -0.24 -5.81
CA TYR A 96 15.72 -0.33 -5.24
C TYR A 96 16.03 0.81 -4.29
N GLY A 97 16.32 0.46 -3.05
CA GLY A 97 16.38 1.40 -1.93
C GLY A 97 17.68 1.35 -1.12
N PRO A 98 18.89 1.27 -1.72
CA PRO A 98 20.09 1.36 -0.93
C PRO A 98 20.15 2.73 -0.25
N THR A 99 20.81 2.79 0.90
CA THR A 99 21.15 4.09 1.51
C THR A 99 22.03 4.88 0.55
N GLN A 100 21.60 6.08 0.19
CA GLN A 100 22.38 7.07 -0.56
C GLN A 100 22.30 8.40 0.17
N LEU A 101 23.10 8.55 1.23
CA LEU A 101 23.07 9.74 2.09
C LEU A 101 23.37 11.04 1.33
N ALA A 102 24.29 11.00 0.36
CA ALA A 102 24.60 12.14 -0.51
C ALA A 102 23.36 12.64 -1.27
N ASN A 103 22.45 11.73 -1.62
CA ASN A 103 21.19 12.01 -2.30
C ASN A 103 20.01 12.19 -1.32
N ARG A 104 20.29 12.30 -0.01
CA ARG A 104 19.28 12.38 1.07
C ARG A 104 18.28 11.21 1.07
N LYS A 105 18.72 10.03 0.62
CA LYS A 105 17.90 8.81 0.57
C LYS A 105 18.37 7.84 1.65
N LEU A 106 17.63 7.70 2.74
CA LEU A 106 17.91 6.68 3.76
C LEU A 106 17.59 5.26 3.26
N GLY A 107 16.70 5.14 2.26
CA GLY A 107 16.24 3.85 1.78
C GLY A 107 15.28 3.15 2.75
N ASP A 108 14.74 3.90 3.72
CA ASP A 108 13.58 3.48 4.50
C ASP A 108 12.30 3.47 3.64
N GLY A 109 11.30 2.75 4.13
CA GLY A 109 10.01 2.57 3.45
C GLY A 109 8.86 2.78 4.42
N TRP A 110 9.14 3.45 5.53
CA TRP A 110 8.21 3.59 6.63
C TRP A 110 6.92 4.30 6.19
N VAL A 111 7.05 5.43 5.48
CA VAL A 111 5.89 6.20 4.99
C VAL A 111 5.10 5.39 3.96
N ASN A 112 5.79 4.64 3.09
CA ASN A 112 5.18 3.73 2.13
C ASN A 112 4.36 2.63 2.82
N CYS A 113 4.91 2.05 3.90
CA CYS A 113 4.21 1.06 4.71
C CYS A 113 2.97 1.63 5.41
N LEU A 114 3.07 2.84 6.00
CA LEU A 114 1.92 3.53 6.60
C LEU A 114 0.84 3.81 5.56
N PHE A 115 1.23 4.28 4.38
CA PHE A 115 0.31 4.51 3.27
C PHE A 115 -0.45 3.23 2.90
N LEU A 116 0.25 2.10 2.75
CA LEU A 116 -0.38 0.81 2.41
C LEU A 116 -1.32 0.30 3.48
N ARG A 117 -0.94 0.45 4.77
CA ARG A 117 -1.79 0.12 5.91
C ARG A 117 -3.10 0.91 5.86
N GLU A 118 -3.00 2.24 5.74
CA GLU A 118 -4.16 3.13 5.82
C GLU A 118 -5.07 3.00 4.60
N MET A 119 -4.50 3.03 3.38
CA MET A 119 -5.27 2.81 2.16
C MET A 119 -5.89 1.41 2.12
N GLY A 120 -5.18 0.42 2.66
CA GLY A 120 -5.62 -0.96 2.75
C GLY A 120 -6.68 -1.26 3.81
N GLY A 121 -7.09 -0.27 4.61
CA GLY A 121 -8.04 -0.46 5.71
C GLY A 121 -7.50 -1.39 6.81
N GLY A 122 -6.19 -1.36 7.07
CA GLY A 122 -5.53 -2.18 8.08
C GLY A 122 -5.31 -3.65 7.68
N LYS A 123 -5.63 -4.05 6.45
CA LYS A 123 -5.31 -5.39 5.96
C LYS A 123 -3.80 -5.61 5.89
N PRO A 124 -3.33 -6.86 6.06
CA PRO A 124 -1.93 -7.19 5.86
C PRO A 124 -1.44 -6.76 4.47
N PHE A 125 -0.17 -6.41 4.38
CA PHE A 125 0.47 -6.12 3.10
C PHE A 125 1.90 -6.62 3.09
N MET A 126 2.46 -6.74 1.89
CA MET A 126 3.85 -7.04 1.64
C MET A 126 4.49 -5.85 0.94
N LEU A 127 5.54 -5.29 1.53
CA LEU A 127 6.38 -4.29 0.87
C LEU A 127 7.67 -4.97 0.37
N GLY A 128 7.71 -5.24 -0.92
CA GLY A 128 8.90 -5.71 -1.64
C GLY A 128 9.87 -4.56 -1.87
N LYS A 129 10.91 -4.49 -1.05
CA LYS A 129 12.04 -3.58 -1.23
C LYS A 129 13.17 -4.30 -1.92
N TYR A 130 13.79 -3.69 -2.92
CA TYR A 130 14.98 -4.28 -3.52
C TYR A 130 16.17 -3.79 -2.67
N GLU A 131 16.35 -4.42 -1.52
CA GLU A 131 17.35 -4.07 -0.50
C GLU A 131 18.00 -5.37 0.00
N PRO A 132 19.11 -5.79 -0.62
CA PRO A 132 19.75 -7.06 -0.29
C PRO A 132 20.64 -6.97 0.96
N ILE A 133 20.99 -5.77 1.43
CA ILE A 133 21.94 -5.57 2.52
C ILE A 133 21.20 -5.45 3.86
N ARG A 134 20.12 -4.65 3.89
CA ARG A 134 19.39 -4.30 5.12
C ARG A 134 18.03 -5.01 5.23
N VAL A 135 18.00 -6.29 4.89
CA VAL A 135 16.77 -7.12 4.92
C VAL A 135 16.05 -7.05 6.27
N ARG A 136 16.79 -7.05 7.38
CA ARG A 136 16.24 -6.88 8.74
C ARG A 136 15.45 -5.59 8.90
N ASN A 137 15.97 -4.48 8.36
CA ASN A 137 15.30 -3.18 8.44
C ASN A 137 14.01 -3.19 7.63
N SER A 138 14.04 -3.71 6.40
CA SER A 138 12.84 -3.83 5.55
C SER A 138 11.74 -4.66 6.23
N ILE A 139 12.11 -5.80 6.82
CA ILE A 139 11.17 -6.66 7.57
C ILE A 139 10.62 -5.91 8.79
N ALA A 140 11.48 -5.30 9.60
CA ALA A 140 11.09 -4.60 10.82
C ALA A 140 10.16 -3.40 10.57
N GLU A 141 10.46 -2.57 9.55
CA GLU A 141 9.63 -1.43 9.15
C GLU A 141 8.20 -1.86 8.84
N ALA A 142 8.04 -2.86 7.96
CA ALA A 142 6.72 -3.33 7.57
C ALA A 142 5.97 -3.99 8.74
N LEU A 143 6.64 -4.82 9.55
CA LEU A 143 6.03 -5.45 10.72
C LEU A 143 5.49 -4.42 11.72
N ALA A 144 6.28 -3.39 12.03
CA ALA A 144 5.88 -2.33 12.95
C ALA A 144 4.66 -1.53 12.45
N THR A 145 4.40 -1.56 11.14
CA THR A 145 3.23 -0.92 10.51
C THR A 145 2.07 -1.88 10.21
N GLY A 146 2.16 -3.17 10.54
CA GLY A 146 1.08 -4.15 10.33
C GLY A 146 1.18 -4.96 9.04
N GLY A 147 2.31 -4.90 8.33
CA GLY A 147 2.58 -5.69 7.13
C GLY A 147 3.76 -6.66 7.30
N SER A 148 4.30 -7.11 6.17
CA SER A 148 5.49 -7.94 6.08
C SER A 148 6.45 -7.32 5.07
N GLY A 149 7.72 -7.17 5.47
CA GLY A 149 8.74 -6.63 4.58
C GLY A 149 9.43 -7.76 3.85
N MET A 150 9.91 -7.50 2.65
CA MET A 150 10.70 -8.46 1.90
C MET A 150 11.86 -7.77 1.21
N GLY A 151 13.05 -8.36 1.28
CA GLY A 151 14.14 -8.06 0.37
C GLY A 151 13.97 -8.85 -0.93
N LEU A 152 14.00 -8.20 -2.09
CA LEU A 152 14.14 -8.90 -3.37
C LEU A 152 15.51 -9.61 -3.41
N TYR A 153 15.56 -10.78 -4.03
CA TYR A 153 16.76 -11.65 -4.08
C TYR A 153 17.16 -12.17 -2.71
N MET A 154 16.21 -12.79 -2.01
CA MET A 154 16.55 -13.57 -0.82
C MET A 154 17.61 -14.62 -1.18
N PRO A 155 18.65 -14.78 -0.35
CA PRO A 155 19.74 -15.73 -0.60
C PRO A 155 19.29 -17.15 -0.23
N LEU A 156 18.31 -17.68 -0.97
CA LEU A 156 17.76 -19.03 -0.77
C LEU A 156 18.73 -20.14 -1.25
N ASP A 157 19.72 -19.76 -2.05
CA ASP A 157 20.81 -20.59 -2.56
C ASP A 157 22.04 -20.63 -1.63
N ASP A 158 22.15 -19.69 -0.68
CA ASP A 158 23.16 -19.69 0.38
C ASP A 158 22.56 -20.23 1.69
N PRO A 159 23.06 -21.36 2.24
CA PRO A 159 22.59 -21.91 3.50
C PRO A 159 22.66 -20.93 4.68
N ALA A 160 23.71 -20.09 4.74
CA ALA A 160 23.87 -19.12 5.83
C ALA A 160 22.85 -17.98 5.71
N GLY A 161 22.66 -17.45 4.51
CA GLY A 161 21.63 -16.48 4.16
C GLY A 161 20.22 -16.99 4.43
N THR A 162 19.92 -18.23 4.02
CA THR A 162 18.65 -18.91 4.29
C THR A 162 18.39 -19.05 5.78
N ALA A 163 19.39 -19.50 6.56
CA ALA A 163 19.25 -19.62 8.02
C ALA A 163 19.01 -18.27 8.69
N ALA A 164 19.70 -17.21 8.23
CA ALA A 164 19.52 -15.86 8.74
C ALA A 164 18.12 -15.32 8.43
N LEU A 165 17.64 -15.48 7.19
CA LEU A 165 16.29 -15.11 6.77
C LEU A 165 15.23 -15.88 7.57
N ALA A 166 15.38 -17.20 7.70
CA ALA A 166 14.42 -18.02 8.42
C ALA A 166 14.31 -17.60 9.90
N ARG A 167 15.41 -17.21 10.53
CA ARG A 167 15.39 -16.63 11.88
C ARG A 167 14.62 -15.30 11.93
N MET A 168 14.79 -14.43 10.93
CA MET A 168 14.05 -13.16 10.85
C MET A 168 12.56 -13.37 10.65
N LEU A 169 12.16 -14.34 9.82
CA LEU A 169 10.75 -14.63 9.55
C LEU A 169 10.08 -15.39 10.71
N ARG A 170 10.84 -16.13 11.53
CA ARG A 170 10.33 -16.76 12.75
C ARG A 170 10.06 -15.77 13.88
N PHE A 171 10.87 -14.72 14.00
CA PHE A 171 10.76 -13.75 15.09
C PHE A 171 9.34 -13.17 15.28
N PRO A 172 8.63 -12.69 14.23
CA PRO A 172 7.27 -12.17 14.40
C PRO A 172 6.27 -13.21 14.84
N ARG A 173 6.48 -14.48 14.45
CA ARG A 173 5.63 -15.60 14.86
C ARG A 173 5.83 -15.92 16.34
N GLU A 174 7.08 -15.99 16.80
CA GLU A 174 7.44 -16.27 18.20
C GLU A 174 7.05 -15.12 19.13
N HIS A 175 7.03 -13.90 18.61
CA HIS A 175 6.69 -12.68 19.35
C HIS A 175 5.38 -12.04 18.88
N ALA A 176 4.41 -12.84 18.41
CA ALA A 176 3.17 -12.34 17.81
C ALA A 176 2.41 -11.37 18.72
N ALA A 177 2.48 -11.56 20.05
CA ALA A 177 1.87 -10.67 21.04
C ALA A 177 2.36 -9.21 20.95
N LEU A 178 3.61 -8.97 20.53
CA LEU A 178 4.15 -7.61 20.35
C LEU A 178 3.56 -6.90 19.12
N TYR A 179 3.17 -7.68 18.11
CA TYR A 179 2.73 -7.18 16.80
C TYR A 179 1.20 -7.24 16.61
N ALA A 180 0.51 -8.06 17.41
CA ALA A 180 -0.95 -8.14 17.39
C ALA A 180 -1.62 -6.87 17.93
N SER A 181 -0.96 -6.14 18.84
CA SER A 181 -1.46 -4.89 19.45
C SER A 181 -1.05 -3.61 18.71
N SER A 182 -0.07 -3.66 17.77
CA SER A 182 0.45 -2.50 17.04
C SER A 182 -0.43 -2.02 15.86
N LEU A 183 -1.67 -2.52 15.79
CA LEU A 183 -2.62 -2.19 14.72
C LEU A 183 -3.42 -0.90 14.95
N VAL A 184 -3.23 -0.22 16.08
CA VAL A 184 -3.72 1.16 16.28
C VAL A 184 -2.52 2.05 16.67
N PRO A 185 -2.13 3.04 15.86
CA PRO A 185 -1.03 3.91 16.20
C PRO A 185 -1.47 4.91 17.28
N ASP A 186 -0.67 5.06 18.34
CA ASP A 186 -0.80 6.15 19.30
C ASP A 186 0.00 7.36 18.81
N ALA A 187 -0.57 8.08 17.83
CA ALA A 187 0.09 9.18 17.13
C ALA A 187 -0.62 10.52 17.38
N ASP A 188 0.15 11.53 17.81
CA ASP A 188 -0.31 12.92 17.96
C ASP A 188 -0.34 13.69 16.63
N VAL A 189 0.17 13.10 15.54
CA VAL A 189 0.41 13.74 14.25
C VAL A 189 -0.09 12.87 13.12
N LEU A 190 -0.81 13.49 12.17
CA LEU A 190 -1.30 12.86 10.96
C LEU A 190 -0.59 13.41 9.73
N LEU A 191 -0.26 12.52 8.80
CA LEU A 191 0.20 12.86 7.45
C LEU A 191 -0.98 12.70 6.50
N VAL A 192 -1.38 13.78 5.83
CA VAL A 192 -2.55 13.77 4.93
C VAL A 192 -2.11 13.41 3.52
N TYR A 193 -2.59 12.29 3.00
CA TYR A 193 -2.41 11.92 1.59
C TYR A 193 -3.45 12.61 0.69
N PRO A 194 -3.08 13.58 -0.17
CA PRO A 194 -4.05 14.41 -0.89
C PRO A 194 -4.51 13.75 -2.20
N ARG A 195 -5.16 12.58 -2.09
CA ARG A 195 -5.59 11.74 -3.21
C ARG A 195 -6.41 12.47 -4.25
N GLU A 196 -7.44 13.20 -3.84
CA GLU A 196 -8.34 13.92 -4.76
C GLU A 196 -7.58 14.96 -5.58
N ALA A 197 -6.65 15.69 -4.94
CA ALA A 197 -5.80 16.65 -5.62
C ALA A 197 -4.89 15.95 -6.65
N ILE A 198 -4.31 14.80 -6.30
CA ILE A 198 -3.50 13.99 -7.22
C ILE A 198 -4.33 13.54 -8.42
N GLN A 199 -5.55 13.04 -8.18
CA GLN A 199 -6.46 12.58 -9.25
C GLN A 199 -6.98 13.74 -10.12
N ALA A 200 -7.06 14.95 -9.57
CA ALA A 200 -7.39 16.18 -10.30
C ALA A 200 -6.19 16.78 -11.07
N GLY A 201 -5.03 16.12 -11.07
CA GLY A 201 -3.83 16.58 -11.77
C GLY A 201 -2.98 17.58 -11.00
N ASN A 202 -3.29 17.87 -9.73
CA ASN A 202 -2.48 18.74 -8.88
C ASN A 202 -1.21 18.02 -8.40
N ARG A 203 -0.16 18.12 -9.19
CA ARG A 203 1.15 17.50 -8.91
C ARG A 203 1.87 18.11 -7.71
N ALA A 204 1.59 19.35 -7.34
CA ALA A 204 2.17 19.97 -6.15
C ALA A 204 1.71 19.26 -4.87
N ALA A 205 0.49 18.70 -4.89
CA ALA A 205 -0.04 17.89 -3.80
C ALA A 205 0.79 16.61 -3.55
N ALA A 206 1.42 16.04 -4.57
CA ALA A 206 2.33 14.89 -4.42
C ALA A 206 3.74 15.29 -3.92
N ARG A 207 4.14 16.56 -4.10
CA ARG A 207 5.50 17.04 -3.78
C ARG A 207 5.63 17.62 -2.36
N VAL A 208 4.53 17.93 -1.72
CA VAL A 208 4.51 18.55 -0.40
C VAL A 208 3.43 17.87 0.42
N LEU A 209 3.83 16.99 1.33
CA LEU A 209 3.05 16.73 2.53
C LEU A 209 3.45 17.84 3.52
N PRO A 210 2.76 19.00 3.58
CA PRO A 210 2.94 19.84 4.74
C PRO A 210 2.44 19.00 5.92
N ILE A 211 3.35 18.60 6.80
CA ILE A 211 2.98 17.98 8.08
C ILE A 211 2.18 19.05 8.82
N ARG A 212 0.85 19.03 8.68
CA ARG A 212 -0.05 19.79 9.53
C ARG A 212 -0.25 18.98 10.78
N LEU A 213 0.38 19.40 11.86
CA LEU A 213 0.18 18.84 13.19
C LEU A 213 -1.27 19.07 13.61
N ILE A 214 -2.14 18.10 13.36
CA ILE A 214 -3.50 18.10 13.89
C ILE A 214 -3.43 17.40 15.25
N ARG A 215 -3.28 18.18 16.33
CA ARG A 215 -3.37 17.63 17.69
C ARG A 215 -4.81 17.20 17.96
N GLN A 216 -5.09 15.91 17.97
CA GLN A 216 -6.31 15.40 18.60
C GLN A 216 -6.08 15.34 20.12
N ARG A 217 -6.65 16.27 20.88
CA ARG A 217 -6.75 16.09 22.34
C ARG A 217 -7.82 15.03 22.61
N PRO A 218 -7.52 13.94 23.33
CA PRO A 218 -8.57 13.05 23.78
C PRO A 218 -9.54 13.81 24.71
N PRO A 219 -10.85 13.52 24.68
CA PRO A 219 -11.79 14.10 25.62
C PRO A 219 -11.38 13.68 27.04
N ARG A 220 -11.12 14.66 27.91
CA ARG A 220 -10.87 14.39 29.32
C ARG A 220 -12.07 13.64 29.90
N PRO A 221 -11.87 12.54 30.64
CA PRO A 221 -12.96 11.89 31.35
C PRO A 221 -13.58 12.91 32.31
N ARG A 222 -14.88 13.15 32.18
CA ARG A 222 -15.65 13.91 33.18
C ARG A 222 -15.53 13.13 34.49
N ARG A 223 -14.86 13.71 35.48
CA ARG A 223 -14.96 13.23 36.86
C ARG A 223 -16.44 13.29 37.24
N SER A 224 -17.07 12.14 37.46
CA SER A 224 -18.36 12.10 38.14
C SER A 224 -18.16 12.68 39.54
N ALA A 225 -18.94 13.71 39.86
CA ALA A 225 -19.04 14.18 41.22
C ALA A 225 -19.71 13.07 42.04
N SER A 226 -18.91 12.38 42.86
CA SER A 226 -19.40 11.51 43.92
C SER A 226 -20.18 12.38 44.93
N THR A 227 -21.49 12.17 44.99
CA THR A 227 -22.33 12.66 46.07
C THR A 227 -22.05 11.81 47.32
N ALA A 228 -21.24 12.35 48.21
CA ALA A 228 -21.13 11.83 49.56
C ALA A 228 -22.47 12.02 50.28
N GLY A 229 -23.18 10.92 50.52
CA GLY A 229 -24.33 10.90 51.44
C GLY A 229 -23.88 11.11 52.89
N PRO A 230 -24.73 11.69 53.75
CA PRO A 230 -24.36 11.99 55.14
C PRO A 230 -24.31 10.69 55.94
N ARG A 231 -23.29 10.53 56.79
CA ARG A 231 -23.27 9.51 57.83
C ARG A 231 -23.65 10.15 59.19
N PRO A 232 -24.41 9.42 60.04
CA PRO A 232 -24.78 9.85 61.39
C PRO A 232 -23.57 9.93 62.34
#